data_AF-A0A498KR34-F1
#
_entry.id   AF-A0A498KR34-F1
#
_cell.length_a   1.000
_cell.length_b   1.000
_cell.length_c   1.000
_cell.angle_alpha   90.00
_cell.angle_beta   90.00
_cell.angle_gamma   90.00
#
_symmetry.space_group_name_H-M   'P 1'
#
loop_
_entity.id
_entity.type
_entity.pdbx_description
1 polymer ?
#
loop_
_entity_poly.entity_id
_entity_poly.type
_entity_poly.pdbx_seq_one_letter_code
_entity_poly.pdbx_strand_id
1 'polypeptide(L)'
;MTLRRANGHFEEVEDDEVDKQLARDLEFAQQLALAPSSPPPAMKDQAIGELPFWRCDAEISMGEKVSCLIALQTRTTFHKIEGGLMAFLRGCLELEHGNATTILSGYIDQFQSIQSEDKGWCCGWHNIQMLSSHLLVQRQEAWEVLFRGSGFVPDIPSLQRWLEIAWGKGFDTLGSDHFAENVYGSRKWIGATECAALFRSFGL
;
A
#
# COMPACT_ATOMS: atom_id res chain seq x y z
N MET A 1 20.85 32.54 10.35
CA MET A 1 22.13 32.73 11.06
C MET A 1 22.66 31.36 11.44
N THR A 2 23.97 31.17 11.32
CA THR A 2 24.74 29.93 11.15
C THR A 2 24.63 28.88 12.26
N LEU A 3 24.73 27.60 11.86
CA LEU A 3 24.80 26.37 12.66
C LEU A 3 25.69 26.43 13.92
N ARG A 4 25.25 25.74 14.98
CA ARG A 4 26.13 24.98 15.89
C ARG A 4 25.58 23.56 16.06
N ARG A 5 26.42 22.58 15.70
CA ARG A 5 26.29 21.19 16.16
C ARG A 5 26.34 21.17 17.69
N ALA A 6 25.48 20.38 18.31
CA ALA A 6 25.70 19.82 19.63
C ALA A 6 25.55 18.30 19.52
N ASN A 7 26.57 17.65 18.92
CA ASN A 7 26.87 16.27 19.27
C ASN A 7 27.59 16.35 20.62
N GLY A 8 26.92 15.94 21.68
CA GLY A 8 27.50 15.95 23.01
C GLY A 8 26.45 15.74 24.08
N HIS A 9 25.79 14.59 24.06
CA HIS A 9 25.24 13.95 25.26
C HIS A 9 24.86 12.50 24.94
N PHE A 10 25.87 11.62 24.84
CA PHE A 10 25.64 10.20 25.10
C PHE A 10 25.65 10.09 26.63
N GLU A 11 24.48 10.23 27.25
CA GLU A 11 24.31 9.61 28.56
C GLU A 11 24.25 8.11 28.31
N GLU A 12 25.14 7.38 28.98
CA GLU A 12 25.14 5.93 29.07
C GLU A 12 23.81 5.51 29.71
N VAL A 13 22.78 5.34 28.89
CA VAL A 13 21.59 4.58 29.27
C VAL A 13 22.07 3.14 29.37
N GLU A 14 21.99 2.57 30.57
CA GLU A 14 22.39 1.19 30.87
C GLU A 14 21.96 0.25 29.73
N ASP A 15 22.94 -0.40 29.07
CA ASP A 15 22.75 -1.30 27.92
C ASP A 15 21.61 -2.32 28.15
N ASP A 16 21.41 -2.71 29.42
CA ASP A 16 20.37 -3.64 29.86
C ASP A 16 18.94 -3.15 29.55
N GLU A 17 18.65 -1.85 29.55
CA GLU A 17 17.29 -1.34 29.36
C GLU A 17 16.91 -1.25 27.87
N VAL A 18 17.89 -0.93 27.03
CA VAL A 18 17.77 -0.92 25.56
C VAL A 18 17.61 -2.36 25.05
N ASP A 19 18.38 -3.30 25.59
CA ASP A 19 18.28 -4.72 25.22
C ASP A 19 16.94 -5.35 25.65
N LYS A 20 16.42 -4.97 26.83
CA LYS A 20 15.08 -5.38 27.26
C LYS A 20 13.99 -4.83 26.35
N GLN A 21 14.12 -3.57 25.92
CA GLN A 21 13.16 -2.97 25.01
C GLN A 21 13.19 -3.66 23.64
N LEU A 22 14.38 -3.91 23.11
CA LEU A 22 14.56 -4.63 21.85
C LEU A 22 14.01 -6.07 21.92
N ALA A 23 14.19 -6.75 23.05
CA ALA A 23 13.64 -8.08 23.27
C ALA A 23 12.09 -8.08 23.30
N ARG A 24 11.47 -7.09 23.95
CA ARG A 24 10.01 -6.92 23.97
C ARG A 24 9.46 -6.63 22.57
N ASP A 25 10.13 -5.78 21.80
CA ASP A 25 9.71 -5.43 20.45
C ASP A 25 9.83 -6.63 19.50
N LEU A 26 10.89 -7.44 19.65
CA LEU A 26 11.07 -8.71 18.94
C LEU A 26 10.00 -9.74 19.31
N GLU A 27 9.67 -9.86 20.59
CA GLU A 27 8.63 -10.76 21.07
C GLU A 27 7.26 -10.36 20.53
N PHE A 28 6.94 -9.06 20.55
CA PHE A 28 5.69 -8.54 20.01
C PHE A 28 5.59 -8.77 18.49
N ALA A 29 6.68 -8.56 17.75
CA ALA A 29 6.74 -8.86 16.32
C ALA A 29 6.55 -10.36 16.02
N GLN A 30 7.08 -11.25 16.86
CA GLN A 30 6.88 -12.69 16.74
C GLN A 30 5.44 -13.10 17.07
N GLN A 31 4.81 -12.50 18.07
CA GLN A 31 3.41 -12.76 18.42
C GLN A 31 2.46 -12.32 17.30
N LEU A 32 2.73 -11.19 16.65
CA LEU A 32 2.02 -10.76 15.44
C LEU A 32 2.21 -11.75 14.27
N ALA A 33 3.40 -12.33 14.12
CA ALA A 33 3.70 -13.29 13.07
C ALA A 33 3.07 -14.68 13.29
N LEU A 34 2.73 -15.05 14.53
CA LEU A 34 2.24 -16.38 14.91
C LEU A 34 0.73 -16.43 15.19
N ALA A 35 0.02 -15.31 15.10
CA ALA A 35 -1.43 -15.29 15.30
C ALA A 35 -2.15 -16.17 14.24
N PRO A 36 -2.96 -17.16 14.66
CA PRO A 36 -3.55 -18.12 13.72
C PRO A 36 -4.70 -17.49 12.93
N SER A 37 -4.51 -17.31 11.62
CA SER A 37 -5.61 -17.16 10.68
C SER A 37 -6.10 -18.56 10.28
N SER A 38 -7.36 -18.87 10.58
CA SER A 38 -8.00 -20.11 10.12
C SER A 38 -7.94 -20.20 8.59
N PRO A 39 -7.40 -21.27 7.99
CA PRO A 39 -7.33 -21.40 6.55
C PRO A 39 -8.71 -21.76 5.96
N PRO A 40 -9.12 -21.19 4.81
CA PRO A 40 -10.18 -21.79 4.01
C PRO A 40 -9.67 -23.10 3.38
N PRO A 41 -10.57 -24.05 3.07
CA PRO A 41 -10.17 -25.35 2.55
C PRO A 41 -9.55 -25.23 1.15
N ALA A 42 -8.45 -25.96 0.94
CA ALA A 42 -7.74 -26.06 -0.32
C ALA A 42 -8.66 -26.57 -1.45
N MET A 43 -8.84 -25.76 -2.50
CA MET A 43 -9.39 -26.23 -3.77
C MET A 43 -8.30 -26.95 -4.55
N LYS A 44 -8.57 -28.21 -4.90
CA LYS A 44 -7.73 -29.07 -5.72
C LYS A 44 -7.69 -28.55 -7.15
N ASP A 45 -6.51 -28.64 -7.77
CA ASP A 45 -6.29 -28.54 -9.21
C ASP A 45 -7.28 -29.44 -9.95
N GLN A 46 -8.25 -28.82 -10.62
CA GLN A 46 -9.01 -29.47 -11.68
C GLN A 46 -8.81 -28.64 -12.94
N ALA A 47 -8.19 -29.30 -13.93
CA ALA A 47 -8.10 -28.83 -15.29
C ALA A 47 -9.50 -28.39 -15.77
N ILE A 48 -9.64 -27.10 -16.05
CA ILE A 48 -10.82 -26.55 -16.71
C ILE A 48 -10.72 -27.01 -18.16
N GLY A 49 -11.52 -28.03 -18.48
CA GLY A 49 -11.78 -28.44 -19.85
C GLY A 49 -12.25 -27.26 -20.70
N GLU A 50 -11.76 -27.25 -21.93
CA GLU A 50 -12.01 -26.29 -22.99
C GLU A 50 -13.46 -25.78 -23.01
N LEU A 51 -13.66 -24.53 -22.56
CA LEU A 51 -14.84 -23.73 -22.91
C LEU A 51 -14.55 -23.01 -24.22
N PRO A 52 -15.55 -22.87 -25.10
CA PRO A 52 -15.35 -22.44 -26.47
C PRO A 52 -14.76 -21.03 -26.46
N PHE A 53 -13.60 -20.96 -27.10
CA PHE A 53 -12.85 -19.78 -27.44
C PHE A 53 -13.72 -18.83 -28.26
N TRP A 54 -14.48 -17.97 -27.58
CA TRP A 54 -15.06 -16.77 -28.19
C TRP A 54 -13.91 -15.80 -28.43
N ARG A 55 -13.28 -15.97 -29.60
CA ARG A 55 -12.37 -14.99 -30.17
C ARG A 55 -13.20 -13.75 -30.54
N CYS A 56 -13.47 -12.90 -29.56
CA CYS A 56 -13.84 -11.52 -29.84
C CYS A 56 -12.54 -10.74 -29.97
N ASP A 57 -12.05 -10.61 -31.21
CA ASP A 57 -10.95 -9.71 -31.60
C ASP A 57 -11.39 -8.23 -31.54
N ALA A 58 -12.22 -7.87 -30.55
CA ALA A 58 -12.56 -6.49 -30.27
C ALA A 58 -11.57 -5.96 -29.23
N GLU A 59 -10.62 -5.14 -29.65
CA GLU A 59 -9.85 -4.31 -28.73
C GLU A 59 -10.83 -3.49 -27.89
N ILE A 60 -11.05 -3.92 -26.64
CA ILE A 60 -11.89 -3.20 -25.68
C ILE A 60 -11.31 -1.80 -25.55
N SER A 61 -12.14 -0.78 -25.81
CA SER A 61 -11.70 0.61 -25.76
C SER A 61 -11.23 0.97 -24.35
N MET A 62 -10.33 1.96 -24.24
CA MET A 62 -9.88 2.44 -22.92
C MET A 62 -11.06 2.90 -22.04
N GLY A 63 -12.09 3.48 -22.64
CA GLY A 63 -13.32 3.87 -21.93
C GLY A 63 -14.02 2.67 -21.29
N GLU A 64 -14.20 1.58 -22.05
CA GLU A 64 -14.83 0.36 -21.55
C GLU A 64 -13.98 -0.34 -20.48
N LYS A 65 -12.64 -0.36 -20.63
CA LYS A 65 -11.74 -0.88 -19.59
C LYS A 65 -11.91 -0.11 -18.27
N VAL A 66 -11.98 1.22 -18.33
CA VAL A 66 -12.21 2.08 -17.17
C VAL A 66 -13.58 1.81 -16.56
N SER A 67 -14.65 1.79 -17.36
CA SER A 67 -16.01 1.52 -16.87
C SER A 67 -16.13 0.15 -16.21
N CYS A 68 -15.53 -0.88 -16.80
CA CYS A 68 -15.48 -2.23 -16.25
C CYS A 68 -14.73 -2.25 -14.91
N LEU A 69 -13.56 -1.60 -14.83
CA LEU A 69 -12.79 -1.53 -13.60
C LEU A 69 -13.53 -0.78 -12.48
N ILE A 70 -14.24 0.30 -12.80
CA ILE A 70 -15.06 1.03 -11.80
C ILE A 70 -16.10 0.10 -11.17
N ALA A 71 -16.74 -0.75 -11.99
CA ALA A 71 -17.78 -1.66 -11.53
C ALA A 71 -17.23 -2.86 -10.74
N LEU A 72 -15.98 -3.26 -10.99
CA LEU A 72 -15.39 -4.49 -10.45
C LEU A 72 -14.34 -4.26 -9.37
N GLN A 73 -13.80 -3.05 -9.24
CA GLN A 73 -12.77 -2.77 -8.23
C GLN A 73 -13.32 -3.02 -6.83
N THR A 74 -12.52 -3.68 -5.98
CA THR A 74 -12.93 -4.02 -4.63
C THR A 74 -12.15 -3.19 -3.62
N ARG A 75 -12.79 -2.94 -2.46
CA ARG A 75 -12.15 -2.24 -1.34
C ARG A 75 -11.15 -3.18 -0.66
N THR A 76 -9.93 -2.68 -0.42
CA THR A 76 -8.97 -3.39 0.41
C THR A 76 -9.37 -3.40 1.88
N THR A 77 -9.13 -4.52 2.54
CA THR A 77 -9.22 -4.64 3.99
C THR A 77 -7.88 -4.31 4.66
N PHE A 78 -7.94 -3.68 5.83
CA PHE A 78 -6.76 -3.33 6.60
C PHE A 78 -7.00 -3.58 8.08
N HIS A 79 -5.92 -3.66 8.84
CA HIS A 79 -6.02 -3.83 10.28
C HIS A 79 -6.40 -2.50 10.94
N LYS A 80 -7.58 -2.45 11.56
CA LYS A 80 -8.07 -1.23 12.20
C LYS A 80 -7.59 -1.17 13.65
N ILE A 81 -6.80 -0.16 13.96
CA ILE A 81 -6.38 0.16 15.34
C ILE A 81 -7.46 1.04 15.97
N GLU A 82 -7.91 0.67 17.17
CA GLU A 82 -8.86 1.47 17.95
C GLU A 82 -8.29 2.87 18.24
N GLY A 83 -9.08 3.93 18.00
CA GLY A 83 -8.60 5.31 18.09
C GLY A 83 -7.72 5.77 16.90
N GLY A 84 -7.26 4.85 16.05
CA GLY A 84 -6.48 5.13 14.84
C GLY A 84 -4.97 5.14 15.07
N LEU A 85 -4.22 4.59 14.11
CA LEU A 85 -2.76 4.42 14.18
C LEU A 85 -2.03 5.73 14.53
N MET A 86 -2.37 6.81 13.84
CA MET A 86 -1.67 8.09 14.02
C MET A 86 -1.96 8.76 15.37
N ALA A 87 -3.13 8.51 15.95
CA ALA A 87 -3.45 8.97 17.30
C ALA A 87 -2.71 8.14 18.36
N PHE A 88 -2.62 6.83 18.15
CA PHE A 88 -1.82 5.95 18.99
C PHE A 88 -0.33 6.35 18.99
N LEU A 89 0.27 6.53 17.81
CA LEU A 89 1.66 6.97 17.67
C LEU A 89 1.91 8.33 18.32
N ARG A 90 0.97 9.27 18.17
CA ARG A 90 1.03 10.57 18.86
C ARG A 90 1.10 10.38 20.37
N GLY A 91 0.23 9.55 20.94
CA GLY A 91 0.22 9.28 22.38
C GLY A 91 1.54 8.67 22.87
N CYS A 92 2.13 7.73 22.11
CA CYS A 92 3.44 7.17 22.46
C CYS A 92 4.54 8.23 22.45
N LEU A 93 4.59 9.06 21.41
CA LEU A 93 5.61 10.11 21.26
C LEU A 93 5.48 11.22 22.31
N GLU A 94 4.26 11.50 22.79
CA GLU A 94 4.02 12.45 23.88
C GLU A 94 4.49 11.94 25.25
N LEU A 95 4.69 10.62 25.40
CA LEU A 95 5.21 10.00 26.63
C LEU A 95 6.74 9.89 26.66
N GLU A 96 7.42 10.10 25.53
CA GLU A 96 8.88 10.07 25.48
C GLU A 96 9.47 11.29 26.22
N HIS A 97 10.44 11.02 27.10
CA HIS A 97 11.12 12.06 27.86
C HIS A 97 12.31 12.59 27.05
N GLY A 98 12.18 13.75 26.41
CA GLY A 98 13.27 14.36 25.65
C GLY A 98 12.88 15.67 24.97
N ASN A 99 13.87 16.52 24.65
CA ASN A 99 13.68 17.76 23.89
C ASN A 99 13.74 17.51 22.37
N ALA A 100 12.94 16.56 21.87
CA ALA A 100 12.85 16.25 20.45
C ALA A 100 11.59 16.87 19.82
N THR A 101 11.70 17.33 18.57
CA THR A 101 10.53 17.77 17.78
C THR A 101 10.18 16.68 16.78
N THR A 102 9.00 16.09 16.92
CA THR A 102 8.49 15.05 16.01
C THR A 102 7.32 15.59 15.18
N ILE A 103 7.35 15.33 13.87
CA ILE A 103 6.26 15.67 12.96
C ILE A 103 5.64 14.36 12.47
N LEU A 104 4.35 14.21 12.71
CA LEU A 104 3.56 13.08 12.24
C LEU A 104 2.73 13.50 11.03
N SER A 105 2.55 12.57 10.09
CA SER A 105 1.54 12.74 9.05
C SER A 105 0.13 12.88 9.65
N GLY A 106 -0.82 13.32 8.83
CA GLY A 106 -2.24 13.15 9.13
C GLY A 106 -2.67 11.68 9.09
N TYR A 107 -3.97 11.44 8.96
CA TYR A 107 -4.58 10.10 8.91
C TYR A 107 -3.90 9.14 7.93
N ILE A 108 -3.64 7.88 8.32
CA ILE A 108 -3.15 6.79 7.47
C ILE A 108 -3.76 5.47 7.96
N ASP A 109 -4.25 4.65 7.03
CA ASP A 109 -4.57 3.23 7.26
C ASP A 109 -3.34 2.36 7.00
N GLN A 110 -3.08 1.36 7.85
CA GLN A 110 -1.95 0.44 7.70
C GLN A 110 -2.33 -0.79 6.88
N PHE A 111 -1.74 -0.93 5.70
CA PHE A 111 -1.88 -2.11 4.85
C PHE A 111 -0.65 -3.00 5.02
N GLN A 112 -0.86 -4.25 5.39
CA GLN A 112 0.20 -5.22 5.65
C GLN A 112 0.12 -6.40 4.69
N SER A 113 1.28 -6.95 4.35
CA SER A 113 1.37 -8.14 3.51
C SER A 113 0.88 -9.37 4.25
N ILE A 114 0.08 -10.19 3.57
CA ILE A 114 -0.34 -11.50 4.07
C ILE A 114 0.74 -12.53 3.72
N GLN A 115 1.25 -13.25 4.73
CA GLN A 115 2.44 -14.10 4.59
C GLN A 115 2.31 -15.18 3.50
N SER A 116 1.09 -15.70 3.28
CA SER A 116 0.79 -16.73 2.29
C SER A 116 0.62 -16.20 0.86
N GLU A 117 0.37 -14.91 0.68
CA GLU A 117 -0.11 -14.34 -0.60
C GLU A 117 0.85 -13.28 -1.18
N ASP A 118 1.42 -12.46 -0.31
CA ASP A 118 2.00 -11.16 -0.66
C ASP A 118 3.50 -11.03 -0.34
N LYS A 119 4.09 -12.04 0.31
CA LYS A 119 5.42 -11.92 0.89
C LYS A 119 6.47 -11.66 -0.19
N GLY A 120 7.08 -10.48 -0.11
CA GLY A 120 8.26 -10.11 -0.89
C GLY A 120 8.00 -9.30 -2.15
N TRP A 121 6.75 -8.96 -2.52
CA TRP A 121 6.49 -8.17 -3.73
C TRP A 121 5.46 -7.04 -3.57
N CYS A 122 4.59 -7.10 -2.55
CA CYS A 122 3.48 -6.16 -2.38
C CYS A 122 3.84 -4.80 -1.76
N CYS A 123 5.09 -4.57 -1.33
CA CYS A 123 5.45 -3.37 -0.57
C CYS A 123 5.15 -2.06 -1.31
N GLY A 124 5.48 -1.98 -2.60
CA GLY A 124 5.16 -0.81 -3.43
C GLY A 124 3.65 -0.60 -3.58
N TRP A 125 2.89 -1.68 -3.71
CA TRP A 125 1.44 -1.64 -3.81
C TRP A 125 0.78 -1.19 -2.49
N HIS A 126 1.22 -1.71 -1.34
CA HIS A 126 0.75 -1.25 -0.03
C HIS A 126 1.13 0.21 0.25
N ASN A 127 2.28 0.68 -0.23
CA ASN A 127 2.63 2.11 -0.14
C ASN A 127 1.62 2.99 -0.90
N ILE A 128 1.18 2.56 -2.10
CA ILE A 128 0.09 3.25 -2.82
C ILE A 128 -1.21 3.21 -2.02
N GLN A 129 -1.53 2.09 -1.38
CA GLN A 129 -2.72 1.98 -0.53
C GLN A 129 -2.68 2.92 0.67
N MET A 130 -1.56 2.95 1.40
CA MET A 130 -1.35 3.84 2.55
C MET A 130 -1.44 5.31 2.13
N LEU A 131 -0.75 5.71 1.05
CA LEU A 131 -0.81 7.08 0.56
C LEU A 131 -2.22 7.46 0.07
N SER A 132 -2.91 6.53 -0.60
CA SER A 132 -4.30 6.73 -1.02
C SER A 132 -5.23 6.94 0.17
N SER A 133 -5.07 6.17 1.26
CA SER A 133 -5.88 6.35 2.48
C SER A 133 -5.74 7.74 3.07
N HIS A 134 -4.51 8.27 3.09
CA HIS A 134 -4.23 9.63 3.53
C HIS A 134 -4.92 10.66 2.64
N LEU A 135 -4.73 10.55 1.32
CA LEU A 135 -5.26 11.50 0.35
C LEU A 135 -6.79 11.53 0.36
N LEU A 136 -7.44 10.36 0.40
CA LEU A 136 -8.90 10.26 0.44
C LEU A 136 -9.52 10.92 1.68
N VAL A 137 -8.80 10.97 2.80
CA VAL A 137 -9.29 11.60 4.04
C VAL A 137 -8.93 13.08 4.12
N GLN A 138 -7.75 13.47 3.62
CA GLN A 138 -7.20 14.81 3.85
C GLN A 138 -7.44 15.79 2.70
N ARG A 139 -7.74 15.32 1.48
CA ARG A 139 -7.84 16.15 0.28
C ARG A 139 -9.14 15.87 -0.47
N GLN A 140 -10.07 16.82 -0.42
CA GLN A 140 -11.37 16.71 -1.09
C GLN A 140 -11.21 16.50 -2.61
N GLU A 141 -10.27 17.22 -3.23
CA GLU A 141 -9.95 17.08 -4.64
C GLU A 141 -9.43 15.68 -4.99
N ALA A 142 -8.70 15.03 -4.08
CA ALA A 142 -8.24 13.65 -4.28
C ALA A 142 -9.38 12.65 -4.11
N TRP A 143 -10.28 12.88 -3.15
CA TRP A 143 -11.47 12.06 -2.94
C TRP A 143 -12.37 12.00 -4.19
N GLU A 144 -12.52 13.13 -4.90
CA GLU A 144 -13.36 13.22 -6.10
C GLU A 144 -12.77 12.47 -7.31
N VAL A 145 -11.45 12.40 -7.43
CA VAL A 145 -10.79 11.88 -8.65
C VAL A 145 -10.19 10.49 -8.49
N LEU A 146 -9.66 10.15 -7.31
CA LEU A 146 -8.97 8.89 -7.08
C LEU A 146 -9.91 7.72 -7.31
N PHE A 147 -9.44 6.77 -8.12
CA PHE A 147 -10.17 5.54 -8.44
C PHE A 147 -11.60 5.81 -8.93
N ARG A 148 -11.77 6.97 -9.61
CA ARG A 148 -13.03 7.49 -10.15
C ARG A 148 -14.07 7.82 -9.08
N GLY A 149 -13.61 8.41 -7.98
CA GLY A 149 -14.49 8.87 -6.91
C GLY A 149 -15.11 7.71 -6.12
N SER A 150 -14.42 6.57 -6.03
CA SER A 150 -14.93 5.39 -5.33
C SER A 150 -15.08 5.63 -3.82
N GLY A 151 -14.35 6.61 -3.27
CA GLY A 151 -14.29 6.89 -1.84
C GLY A 151 -13.59 5.79 -1.03
N PHE A 152 -12.79 4.93 -1.68
CA PHE A 152 -12.05 3.87 -1.01
C PHE A 152 -10.74 3.49 -1.69
N VAL A 153 -9.86 2.86 -0.93
CA VAL A 153 -8.59 2.30 -1.42
C VAL A 153 -8.82 0.92 -2.07
N PRO A 154 -8.51 0.74 -3.36
CA PRO A 154 -8.71 -0.53 -4.05
C PRO A 154 -7.71 -1.63 -3.67
N ASP A 155 -8.06 -2.88 -3.95
CA ASP A 155 -7.18 -4.05 -3.86
C ASP A 155 -6.02 -4.02 -4.86
N ILE A 156 -4.99 -4.83 -4.60
CA ILE A 156 -3.78 -4.87 -5.44
C ILE A 156 -4.12 -5.22 -6.90
N PRO A 157 -4.98 -6.21 -7.21
CA PRO A 157 -5.40 -6.47 -8.59
C PRO A 157 -6.03 -5.24 -9.28
N SER A 158 -6.85 -4.46 -8.56
CA SER A 158 -7.42 -3.22 -9.11
C SER A 158 -6.35 -2.14 -9.32
N LEU A 159 -5.40 -2.00 -8.39
CA LEU A 159 -4.28 -1.06 -8.54
C LEU A 159 -3.40 -1.41 -9.73
N GLN A 160 -3.13 -2.69 -9.98
CA GLN A 160 -2.39 -3.14 -11.17
C GLN A 160 -3.10 -2.71 -12.46
N ARG A 161 -4.42 -2.91 -12.54
CA ARG A 161 -5.20 -2.45 -13.71
C ARG A 161 -5.25 -0.93 -13.83
N TRP A 162 -5.32 -0.20 -12.70
CA TRP A 162 -5.24 1.26 -12.73
C TRP A 162 -3.90 1.76 -13.24
N LEU A 163 -2.80 1.07 -12.91
CA LEU A 163 -1.47 1.37 -13.45
C LEU A 163 -1.38 1.08 -14.95
N GLU A 164 -1.90 -0.06 -15.42
CA GLU A 164 -1.95 -0.36 -16.86
C GLU A 164 -2.79 0.66 -17.64
N ILE A 165 -3.89 1.13 -17.05
CA ILE A 165 -4.69 2.23 -17.63
C ILE A 165 -3.90 3.54 -17.63
N ALA A 166 -3.09 3.82 -16.60
CA ALA A 166 -2.21 4.99 -16.58
C ALA A 166 -1.18 4.93 -17.72
N TRP A 167 -0.55 3.77 -17.91
CA TRP A 167 0.36 3.52 -19.03
C TRP A 167 -0.31 3.70 -20.39
N GLY A 168 -1.51 3.14 -20.58
CA GLY A 168 -2.27 3.31 -21.83
C GLY A 168 -2.71 4.76 -22.11
N LYS A 169 -2.66 5.64 -21.12
CA LYS A 169 -2.85 7.10 -21.27
C LYS A 169 -1.55 7.86 -21.53
N GLY A 170 -0.42 7.18 -21.60
CA GLY A 170 0.90 7.77 -21.86
C GLY A 170 1.66 8.25 -20.61
N PHE A 171 1.25 7.86 -19.41
CA PHE A 171 2.05 8.10 -18.21
C PHE A 171 3.17 7.06 -18.13
N ASP A 172 4.39 7.48 -17.78
CA ASP A 172 5.54 6.59 -17.53
C ASP A 172 5.75 5.50 -18.61
N THR A 173 5.92 5.92 -19.86
CA THR A 173 6.11 4.99 -20.99
C THR A 173 7.33 4.11 -20.82
N LEU A 174 8.42 4.62 -20.21
CA LEU A 174 9.62 3.84 -19.95
C LEU A 174 9.38 2.74 -18.90
N GLY A 175 8.65 3.05 -17.82
CA GLY A 175 8.21 2.04 -16.85
C GLY A 175 7.27 1.02 -17.51
N SER A 176 6.35 1.48 -18.35
CA SER A 176 5.46 0.60 -19.10
C SER A 176 6.22 -0.40 -19.98
N ASP A 177 7.17 0.08 -20.78
CA ASP A 177 8.04 -0.75 -21.63
C ASP A 177 8.83 -1.76 -20.79
N HIS A 178 9.38 -1.31 -19.65
CA HIS A 178 10.11 -2.18 -18.72
C HIS A 178 9.26 -3.36 -18.23
N PHE A 179 7.96 -3.13 -17.99
CA PHE A 179 7.03 -4.17 -17.56
C PHE A 179 6.31 -4.89 -18.71
N ALA A 180 6.63 -4.58 -19.97
CA ALA A 180 5.91 -5.06 -21.15
C ALA A 180 4.40 -4.77 -21.06
N GLU A 181 4.05 -3.58 -20.58
CA GLU A 181 2.68 -3.06 -20.43
C GLU A 181 1.74 -3.92 -19.58
N ASN A 182 2.29 -4.84 -18.77
CA ASN A 182 1.52 -5.85 -18.07
C ASN A 182 2.01 -6.02 -16.64
N VAL A 183 1.14 -5.76 -15.67
CA VAL A 183 1.36 -6.06 -14.25
C VAL A 183 0.19 -6.80 -13.62
N TYR A 184 -0.99 -6.77 -14.23
CA TYR A 184 -2.19 -7.40 -13.71
C TYR A 184 -2.02 -8.92 -13.60
N GLY A 185 -2.35 -9.45 -12.41
CA GLY A 185 -2.23 -10.87 -12.10
C GLY A 185 -0.78 -11.35 -11.92
N SER A 186 0.19 -10.44 -11.93
CA SER A 186 1.59 -10.76 -11.69
C SER A 186 2.01 -10.41 -10.25
N ARG A 187 3.19 -10.90 -9.86
CA ARG A 187 3.87 -10.55 -8.60
C ARG A 187 5.01 -9.54 -8.81
N LYS A 188 4.84 -8.64 -9.78
CA LYS A 188 5.86 -7.65 -10.14
C LYS A 188 6.02 -6.59 -9.06
N TRP A 189 7.27 -6.27 -8.77
CA TRP A 189 7.64 -5.21 -7.84
C TRP A 189 7.47 -3.88 -8.54
N ILE A 190 6.99 -2.89 -7.81
CA ILE A 190 6.90 -1.52 -8.29
C ILE A 190 7.61 -0.57 -7.33
N GLY A 191 8.05 0.57 -7.85
CA GLY A 191 8.72 1.62 -7.13
C GLY A 191 7.97 2.95 -7.17
N ALA A 192 8.72 4.02 -6.91
CA ALA A 192 8.18 5.37 -6.87
C ALA A 192 7.68 5.87 -8.23
N THR A 193 8.26 5.40 -9.34
CA THR A 193 7.89 5.77 -10.72
C THR A 193 6.47 5.33 -11.05
N GLU A 194 6.13 4.06 -10.79
CA GLU A 194 4.79 3.52 -11.01
C GLU A 194 3.76 4.15 -10.08
N CYS A 195 4.14 4.39 -8.82
CA CYS A 195 3.33 5.14 -7.86
C CYS A 195 2.98 6.53 -8.40
N ALA A 196 3.99 7.29 -8.86
CA ALA A 196 3.79 8.61 -9.44
C ALA A 196 2.96 8.55 -10.73
N ALA A 197 3.17 7.57 -11.60
CA ALA A 197 2.39 7.38 -12.82
C ALA A 197 0.91 7.17 -12.52
N LEU A 198 0.60 6.32 -11.53
CA LEU A 198 -0.76 6.04 -11.10
C LEU A 198 -1.45 7.31 -10.59
N PHE A 199 -0.84 8.03 -9.63
CA PHE A 199 -1.45 9.23 -9.05
C PHE A 199 -1.60 10.37 -10.07
N ARG A 200 -0.59 10.61 -10.90
CA ARG A 200 -0.66 11.62 -11.97
C ARG A 200 -1.74 11.33 -12.99
N SER A 201 -2.06 10.06 -13.24
CA SER A 201 -3.15 9.67 -14.15
C SER A 201 -4.56 10.04 -13.64
N PHE A 202 -4.67 10.34 -12.34
CA PHE A 202 -5.86 10.90 -11.69
C PHE A 202 -5.81 12.42 -11.53
N GLY A 203 -4.73 13.09 -11.95
CA GLY A 203 -4.57 14.54 -11.84
C GLY A 203 -4.03 15.03 -10.50
N LEU A 204 -3.34 14.16 -9.74
CA LEU A 204 -2.65 14.51 -8.49
C LEU A 204 -1.16 14.77 -8.67
#